data_AF-A0A0C2BZF9-F1
#
_entry.id   AF-A0A0C2BZF9-F1
#
_cell.length_a   1.000
_cell.length_b   1.000
_cell.length_c   1.000
_cell.angle_alpha   90.00
_cell.angle_beta   90.00
_cell.angle_gamma   90.00
#
_symmetry.space_group_name_H-M   'P 1'
#
loop_
_entity.id
_entity.type
_entity.pdbx_description
1 polymer ?
#
loop_
_entity_poly.entity_id
_entity_poly.type
_entity_poly.pdbx_seq_one_letter_code
_entity_poly.pdbx_strand_id
1 'polypeptide(L)'
;MKSLGVTHYRFSISWSRIFPAGVGKPNPKGVQYYHDVIDTLVKNGIKPMITLYHWDLPLALHDKGGWLNHDIVKWFRLYAVFCFKEYGDKLCFYWCQRRSSDDLSTSSILRKTKTDLRSRTSSFGTETDVVLFG
;
A
#
# COMPACT_ATOMS: atom_id res chain seq x y z
N MET A 1 0.59 16.42 -17.26
CA MET A 1 1.48 15.70 -16.32
C MET A 1 2.86 15.39 -16.90
N LYS A 2 3.01 15.07 -18.19
CA LYS A 2 4.32 14.88 -18.86
C LYS A 2 5.20 16.15 -18.98
N SER A 3 4.62 17.33 -18.75
CA SER A 3 5.26 18.65 -18.91
C SER A 3 5.95 19.20 -17.65
N LEU A 4 5.95 18.46 -16.53
CA LEU A 4 6.44 18.97 -15.24
C LEU A 4 7.78 18.36 -14.77
N GLY A 5 8.46 17.57 -15.61
CA GLY A 5 9.73 16.93 -15.23
C GLY A 5 9.61 15.99 -14.02
N VAL A 6 8.39 15.49 -13.74
CA VAL A 6 8.11 14.66 -12.57
C VAL A 6 8.67 13.26 -12.82
N THR A 7 9.77 12.94 -12.15
CA THR A 7 10.43 11.63 -12.20
C THR A 7 9.64 10.55 -11.44
N HIS A 8 8.75 10.98 -10.53
CA HIS A 8 7.97 10.11 -9.69
C HIS A 8 6.53 10.58 -9.56
N TYR A 9 5.58 9.65 -9.52
CA TYR A 9 4.16 9.95 -9.31
C TYR A 9 3.66 9.24 -8.07
N ARG A 10 3.21 10.01 -7.08
CA ARG A 10 2.66 9.49 -5.82
C ARG A 10 1.15 9.41 -5.87
N PHE A 11 0.61 8.22 -5.62
CA PHE A 11 -0.82 8.00 -5.46
C PHE A 11 -1.10 7.06 -4.30
N SER A 12 -2.33 7.07 -3.78
CA SER A 12 -2.77 6.13 -2.76
C SER A 12 -3.59 4.99 -3.38
N ILE A 13 -3.41 3.79 -2.86
CA ILE A 13 -4.32 2.68 -3.11
C ILE A 13 -5.42 2.77 -2.09
N SER A 14 -6.66 2.73 -2.56
CA SER A 14 -7.79 2.75 -1.66
C SER A 14 -8.10 1.35 -1.16
N TRP A 15 -8.05 1.17 0.16
CA TRP A 15 -8.32 -0.13 0.79
C TRP A 15 -9.74 -0.60 0.43
N SER A 16 -10.74 0.28 0.55
CA SER A 16 -12.14 -0.05 0.22
C SER A 16 -12.33 -0.51 -1.24
N ARG A 17 -11.49 -0.06 -2.17
CA ARG A 17 -11.54 -0.49 -3.58
C ARG A 17 -10.97 -1.89 -3.79
N ILE A 18 -9.91 -2.24 -3.06
CA ILE A 18 -9.31 -3.58 -3.11
C ILE A 18 -10.15 -4.56 -2.29
N PHE A 19 -10.54 -4.20 -1.07
CA PHE A 19 -11.37 -5.01 -0.18
C PHE A 19 -12.59 -4.20 0.26
N PRO A 20 -13.73 -4.30 -0.45
CA PRO A 20 -14.96 -3.59 -0.09
C PRO A 20 -15.47 -3.95 1.31
N ALA A 21 -15.33 -5.23 1.69
CA ALA A 21 -15.67 -5.72 3.03
C ALA A 21 -14.54 -5.51 4.07
N GLY A 22 -13.46 -4.83 3.68
CA GLY A 22 -12.26 -4.59 4.49
C GLY A 22 -11.29 -5.76 4.56
N VAL A 23 -11.76 -6.99 4.54
CA VAL A 23 -10.94 -8.21 4.52
C VAL A 23 -11.56 -9.32 3.70
N GLY A 24 -10.74 -10.30 3.31
CA GLY A 24 -11.21 -11.51 2.63
C GLY A 24 -10.91 -11.48 1.14
N LYS A 25 -11.96 -11.51 0.31
CA LYS A 25 -11.80 -11.59 -1.15
C LYS A 25 -11.51 -10.21 -1.75
N PRO A 26 -10.41 -10.06 -2.51
CA PRO A 26 -10.14 -8.82 -3.21
C PRO A 26 -11.13 -8.62 -4.37
N ASN A 27 -11.44 -7.37 -4.69
CA ASN A 27 -12.22 -6.99 -5.84
C ASN A 27 -11.31 -6.96 -7.09
N PRO A 28 -11.47 -7.90 -8.04
CA PRO A 28 -10.59 -8.00 -9.20
C PRO A 28 -10.60 -6.74 -10.08
N LYS A 29 -11.75 -6.04 -10.17
CA LYS A 29 -11.83 -4.78 -10.92
C LYS A 29 -11.02 -3.66 -10.26
N GLY A 30 -11.03 -3.62 -8.93
CA GLY A 30 -10.23 -2.66 -8.16
C GLY A 30 -8.74 -2.93 -8.35
N VAL A 31 -8.34 -4.20 -8.29
CA VAL A 31 -6.94 -4.63 -8.52
C VAL A 31 -6.48 -4.29 -9.94
N GLN A 32 -7.28 -4.62 -10.95
CA GLN A 32 -6.94 -4.33 -12.35
C GLN A 32 -6.76 -2.83 -12.60
N TYR A 33 -7.62 -1.98 -12.03
CA TYR A 33 -7.51 -0.54 -12.17
C TYR A 33 -6.13 -0.02 -11.71
N TYR A 34 -5.62 -0.52 -10.58
CA TYR A 34 -4.29 -0.10 -10.11
C TYR A 34 -3.16 -0.69 -10.94
N HIS A 35 -3.30 -1.92 -11.46
CA HIS A 35 -2.37 -2.44 -12.47
C HIS A 35 -2.30 -1.54 -13.69
N ASP A 36 -3.44 -1.13 -14.24
CA ASP A 36 -3.48 -0.27 -15.43
C ASP A 36 -2.82 1.10 -15.18
N VAL A 37 -3.04 1.68 -13.98
CA VAL A 37 -2.39 2.93 -13.56
C VAL A 37 -0.88 2.75 -13.43
N ILE A 38 -0.42 1.72 -12.73
CA ILE A 38 1.01 1.43 -12.54
C ILE A 38 1.68 1.18 -13.89
N ASP A 39 1.09 0.34 -14.73
CA ASP A 39 1.62 0.01 -16.05
C ASP A 39 1.68 1.24 -16.96
N THR A 40 0.69 2.12 -16.88
CA THR A 40 0.71 3.39 -17.62
C THR A 40 1.83 4.30 -17.14
N LEU A 41 2.09 4.38 -15.83
CA LEU A 41 3.19 5.18 -15.27
C LEU A 41 4.54 4.63 -15.69
N VAL A 42 4.75 3.32 -15.53
CA VAL A 42 5.98 2.62 -15.91
C VAL A 42 6.25 2.77 -17.41
N LYS A 43 5.23 2.59 -18.26
CA LYS A 43 5.33 2.82 -19.72
C LYS A 43 5.72 4.25 -20.09
N ASN A 44 5.39 5.23 -19.24
CA ASN A 44 5.78 6.62 -19.44
C ASN A 44 7.12 6.99 -18.79
N GLY A 45 7.85 6.00 -18.23
CA GLY A 45 9.13 6.22 -17.56
C GLY A 45 9.01 6.94 -16.21
N ILE A 46 7.82 6.95 -15.62
CA ILE A 46 7.56 7.61 -14.33
C ILE A 46 7.60 6.53 -13.25
N LYS A 47 8.43 6.72 -12.21
CA LYS A 47 8.50 5.79 -11.09
C LYS A 47 7.24 5.92 -10.21
N PRO A 48 6.40 4.87 -10.09
CA PRO A 48 5.22 4.91 -9.23
C PRO A 48 5.62 4.84 -7.75
N MET A 49 5.06 5.76 -6.95
CA MET A 49 5.13 5.72 -5.48
C MET A 49 3.73 5.48 -4.92
N ILE A 50 3.56 4.41 -4.15
CA ILE A 50 2.26 4.07 -3.58
C ILE A 50 2.19 4.42 -2.11
N THR A 51 1.08 5.04 -1.72
CA THR A 51 0.67 5.18 -0.33
C THR A 51 -0.37 4.11 -0.02
N LEU A 52 -0.07 3.19 0.91
CA LEU A 52 -0.98 2.08 1.22
C LEU A 52 -2.20 2.52 2.01
N TYR A 53 -2.07 3.57 2.82
CA TYR A 53 -3.16 4.09 3.64
C TYR A 53 -3.15 5.60 3.69
N HIS A 54 -4.28 6.20 3.33
CA HIS A 54 -4.48 7.64 3.35
C HIS A 54 -5.83 8.00 3.99
N TRP A 55 -6.06 7.44 5.18
CA TRP A 55 -7.25 7.67 6.01
C TRP A 55 -8.57 7.19 5.40
N ASP A 56 -8.51 6.25 4.46
CA ASP A 56 -9.66 5.70 3.73
C ASP A 56 -10.09 4.34 4.30
N LEU A 57 -10.40 4.32 5.60
CA LEU A 57 -10.87 3.10 6.23
C LEU A 57 -12.21 2.66 5.62
N PRO A 58 -12.33 1.40 5.15
CA PRO A 58 -13.61 0.88 4.68
C PRO A 58 -14.66 0.96 5.78
N LEU A 59 -15.88 1.38 5.45
CA LEU A 59 -16.98 1.48 6.41
C LEU A 59 -17.22 0.14 7.14
N ALA A 60 -17.08 -0.99 6.42
CA ALA A 60 -17.17 -2.33 6.99
C ALA A 60 -16.15 -2.63 8.11
N LEU A 61 -15.00 -1.94 8.13
CA LEU A 61 -14.02 -2.03 9.23
C LEU A 61 -14.31 -1.00 10.32
N HIS A 62 -14.82 0.17 9.95
CA HIS A 62 -15.27 1.18 10.89
C HIS A 62 -16.40 0.63 11.79
N ASP A 63 -17.40 -0.01 11.20
CA ASP A 63 -18.52 -0.65 11.91
C ASP A 63 -18.05 -1.78 12.85
N LYS A 64 -16.88 -2.36 12.59
CA LYS A 64 -16.25 -3.38 13.45
C LYS A 64 -15.40 -2.78 14.57
N GLY A 65 -15.45 -1.46 14.79
CA GLY A 65 -14.67 -0.74 15.81
C GLY A 65 -13.43 -0.03 15.27
N GLY A 66 -13.16 -0.10 13.96
CA GLY A 66 -12.11 0.66 13.28
C GLY A 66 -10.73 0.51 13.93
N TRP A 67 -10.04 1.63 14.13
CA TRP A 67 -8.70 1.66 14.74
C TRP A 67 -8.67 1.32 16.23
N LEU A 68 -9.83 1.36 16.90
CA LEU A 68 -9.96 0.93 18.30
C LEU A 68 -10.04 -0.60 18.42
N ASN A 69 -10.32 -1.31 17.33
CA ASN A 69 -10.31 -2.77 17.32
C ASN A 69 -8.87 -3.30 17.14
N HIS A 70 -8.42 -4.16 18.06
CA HIS A 70 -7.10 -4.79 17.97
C HIS A 70 -6.88 -5.62 16.68
N ASP A 71 -7.95 -6.13 16.05
CA ASP A 71 -7.87 -6.87 14.80
C ASP A 71 -7.54 -6.01 13.58
N ILE A 72 -7.69 -4.67 13.67
CA ILE A 72 -7.37 -3.73 12.59
C ILE A 72 -5.92 -3.88 12.12
N VAL A 73 -5.01 -4.15 13.05
CA VAL A 73 -3.57 -4.37 12.81
C VAL A 73 -3.39 -5.61 11.93
N LYS A 74 -4.14 -6.68 12.19
CA LYS A 74 -4.09 -7.92 11.42
C LYS A 74 -4.69 -7.71 10.03
N TRP A 75 -5.82 -7.01 9.94
CA TRP A 75 -6.47 -6.71 8.67
C TRP A 75 -5.60 -5.83 7.78
N PHE A 76 -4.99 -4.79 8.35
CA PHE A 76 -4.07 -3.91 7.64
C PHE A 76 -2.83 -4.68 7.18
N ARG A 77 -2.29 -5.57 8.01
CA ARG A 77 -1.17 -6.43 7.60
C ARG A 77 -1.53 -7.31 6.40
N LEU A 78 -2.71 -7.93 6.39
CA LEU A 78 -3.16 -8.77 5.27
C LEU A 78 -3.30 -7.95 3.98
N TYR A 79 -3.89 -6.76 4.08
CA TYR A 79 -4.01 -5.83 2.97
C TYR A 79 -2.62 -5.37 2.45
N ALA A 80 -1.71 -4.98 3.34
CA ALA A 80 -0.37 -4.58 2.97
C ALA A 80 0.37 -5.73 2.27
N VAL A 81 0.35 -6.95 2.84
CA VAL A 81 0.97 -8.14 2.22
C VAL A 81 0.37 -8.44 0.85
N PHE A 82 -0.94 -8.29 0.68
CA PHE A 82 -1.60 -8.44 -0.62
C PHE A 82 -1.04 -7.43 -1.64
N CYS A 83 -1.02 -6.13 -1.30
CA CYS A 83 -0.48 -5.10 -2.19
C CYS A 83 1.01 -5.31 -2.50
N PHE A 84 1.82 -5.74 -1.52
CA PHE A 84 3.22 -6.06 -1.72
C PHE A 84 3.41 -7.23 -2.69
N LYS A 85 2.59 -8.28 -2.59
CA LYS A 85 2.67 -9.42 -3.51
C LYS A 85 2.19 -9.09 -4.91
N GLU A 86 1.14 -8.29 -5.01
CA GLU A 86 0.47 -8.00 -6.27
C GLU A 86 1.23 -6.95 -7.10
N TYR A 87 1.80 -5.95 -6.42
CA TYR A 87 2.43 -4.81 -7.08
C TYR A 87 3.92 -4.67 -6.80
N GLY A 88 4.48 -5.40 -5.83
CA GLY A 88 5.86 -5.21 -5.35
C GLY A 88 6.95 -5.26 -6.42
N ASP A 89 6.77 -6.08 -7.46
CA ASP A 89 7.74 -6.19 -8.56
C ASP A 89 7.83 -4.92 -9.43
N LYS A 90 6.75 -4.11 -9.47
CA LYS A 90 6.63 -2.94 -10.36
C LYS A 90 6.87 -1.61 -9.65
N LEU A 91 7.07 -1.63 -8.34
CA LEU A 91 7.04 -0.43 -7.51
C LEU A 91 8.40 -0.14 -6.89
N CYS A 92 8.73 1.15 -6.78
CA CYS A 92 9.96 1.57 -6.12
C CYS A 92 9.72 1.98 -4.65
N PHE A 93 8.53 2.47 -4.29
CA PHE A 93 8.32 3.02 -2.94
C PHE A 93 6.93 2.80 -2.37
N TYR A 94 6.88 2.49 -1.06
CA TYR A 94 5.67 2.42 -0.26
C TYR A 94 5.68 3.46 0.86
N TRP A 95 4.56 4.17 1.01
CA TRP A 95 4.36 5.28 1.95
C TRP A 95 3.11 5.07 2.82
N CYS A 96 3.10 5.67 4.02
CA CYS A 96 1.91 5.81 4.89
C CYS A 96 1.84 7.25 5.40
N GLN A 97 0.69 7.90 5.33
CA GLN A 97 0.53 9.30 5.76
C GLN A 97 0.44 9.40 7.29
N ARG A 98 1.44 10.05 7.90
CA ARG A 98 1.56 10.16 9.37
C ARG A 98 0.54 11.15 9.97
N ARG A 99 -0.33 10.67 10.88
CA ARG A 99 -1.01 11.52 11.88
C ARG A 99 -0.78 10.94 13.27
N SER A 100 -0.55 11.80 14.26
CA SER A 100 0.29 11.56 15.44
C SER A 100 -0.07 10.43 16.41
N SER A 101 -1.16 9.68 16.22
CA SER A 101 -1.63 8.71 17.23
C SER A 101 -2.03 7.34 16.64
N ASP A 102 -2.77 7.31 15.52
CA ASP A 102 -3.23 6.06 14.90
C ASP A 102 -2.12 5.32 14.12
N ASP A 103 -1.03 6.02 13.78
CA ASP A 103 -0.07 5.60 12.75
C ASP A 103 1.18 4.84 13.26
N LEU A 104 1.40 4.78 14.57
CA LEU A 104 2.51 4.00 15.15
C LEU A 104 2.33 2.50 14.92
N SER A 105 1.08 2.03 14.94
CA SER A 105 0.74 0.64 14.67
C SER A 105 1.02 0.28 13.20
N THR A 106 0.54 1.12 12.28
CA THR A 106 0.64 0.97 10.82
C THR A 106 2.08 0.97 10.34
N SER A 107 2.89 1.94 10.78
CA SER A 107 4.31 2.03 10.44
C SER A 107 5.13 0.84 10.95
N SER A 108 4.82 0.35 12.15
CA SER A 108 5.44 -0.87 12.71
C SER A 108 5.09 -2.11 11.90
N ILE A 109 3.84 -2.24 11.43
CA ILE A 109 3.40 -3.35 10.57
C ILE A 109 4.13 -3.32 9.23
N LEU A 110 4.27 -2.15 8.60
CA LEU A 110 4.97 -2.01 7.31
C LEU A 110 6.46 -2.38 7.44
N ARG A 111 7.13 -1.90 8.50
CA ARG A 111 8.52 -2.29 8.79
C ARG A 111 8.66 -3.79 8.99
N LYS A 112 7.80 -4.39 9.83
CA LYS A 112 7.83 -5.82 10.11
C LYS A 112 7.52 -6.67 8.87
N THR A 113 6.59 -6.22 8.03
CA THR A 113 6.23 -6.86 6.76
C THR A 113 7.39 -6.77 5.76
N LYS A 114 8.08 -5.63 5.67
CA LYS A 114 9.31 -5.49 4.87
C LYS A 114 10.40 -6.48 5.32
N THR A 115 10.64 -6.59 6.63
CA THR A 115 11.63 -7.53 7.17
C THR A 115 11.27 -8.99 6.89
N ASP A 116 9.99 -9.36 7.05
CA ASP A 116 9.46 -10.72 6.82
C ASP A 116 9.45 -11.11 5.32
N LEU A 117 9.33 -10.13 4.42
CA LEU A 117 9.42 -10.35 2.97
C LEU A 117 10.87 -10.38 2.49
N ARG A 118 11.76 -9.56 3.06
CA ARG A 118 13.21 -9.60 2.75
C ARG A 118 13.88 -10.93 3.11
N SER A 119 13.44 -11.58 4.19
CA SER A 119 13.97 -12.89 4.60
C SER A 119 13.50 -14.05 3.71
N ARG A 120 12.43 -13.87 2.92
CA ARG A 120 11.78 -14.92 2.12
C ARG A 120 12.11 -14.92 0.65
N THR A 121 12.74 -13.88 0.12
CA THR A 121 12.98 -13.76 -1.32
C THR A 121 14.32 -13.09 -1.62
N SER A 122 15.28 -13.89 -2.10
CA SER A 122 16.64 -13.45 -2.47
C SER A 122 16.73 -12.73 -3.82
N SER A 123 15.59 -12.39 -4.43
CA SER A 123 15.51 -11.95 -5.84
C SER A 123 14.81 -10.59 -6.04
N PHE A 124 14.38 -9.92 -4.96
CA PHE A 124 13.80 -8.57 -5.11
C PHE A 124 14.91 -7.55 -5.34
N GLY A 125 14.81 -6.86 -6.48
CA GLY A 125 15.67 -5.74 -6.84
C GLY A 125 15.79 -4.73 -5.70
N THR A 126 17.00 -4.24 -5.52
CA THR A 126 17.52 -3.46 -4.39
C THR A 126 16.84 -2.11 -4.12
N GLU A 127 15.73 -1.77 -4.79
CA GLU A 127 15.21 -0.41 -4.90
C GLU A 127 13.78 -0.22 -4.36
N THR A 128 13.21 -1.19 -3.62
CA THR A 128 11.93 -1.00 -2.89
C THR A 128 12.18 -0.39 -1.51
N ASP A 129 12.24 0.93 -1.45
CA ASP A 129 12.38 1.65 -0.19
C ASP A 129 11.02 2.01 0.41
N VAL A 130 10.82 1.57 1.66
CA VAL A 130 9.69 2.01 2.47
C VAL A 130 10.20 3.24 3.19
N VAL A 131 9.89 4.40 2.64
CA VAL A 131 10.37 5.67 3.17
C VAL A 131 9.37 6.14 4.21
N LEU A 132 9.84 6.30 5.45
CA LEU A 132 9.08 6.85 6.57
C LEU A 132 9.76 8.16 6.95
N PHE A 133 9.41 9.28 6.30
CA PHE A 133 9.86 10.57 6.79
C PHE A 133 8.97 11.01 7.97
N GLY A 134 9.65 11.46 9.03
CA GLY A 134 9.06 12.11 10.20
C GLY A 134 8.92 13.60 10.00
#